data_AF-A0A970HLW3-F1
#
_entry.id   AF-A0A970HLW3-F1
#
_cell.length_a   1.000
_cell.length_b   1.000
_cell.length_c   1.000
_cell.angle_alpha   90.00
_cell.angle_beta   90.00
_cell.angle_gamma   90.00
#
_symmetry.space_group_name_H-M   'P 1'
#
loop_
_entity.id
_entity.type
_entity.pdbx_description
1 polymer ?
#
loop_
_entity_poly.entity_id
_entity_poly.type
_entity_poly.pdbx_seq_one_letter_code
_entity_poly.pdbx_strand_id
1 'polypeptide(L)'
;MIRAAAAIVNRGRRLERLVANEDRQQINRIIRRMLSRTADSSQAITEAVVLMQELVRNAIANGCATAERYESAVSRYDTIAPALDRHTAKLTFAQEAILGQIEQYTRTVQTRLLAQIDRLIDNRFDSAVFQRILIDEVLAQEDLLELLRDIVSAESRRLDASWRKAAASHALTWTDFPLDYNITLDEAIHEFLKPIQLHYERPSAIRSVFLGLGRGKLQDKLIREVSEGMSALTQAVMRLLEHAWQEMAAHYKERAVRALHEWLRTTTGFDRESCIEEAAVIRHKVEALKAMSEQLDQISLTDWLVSKQESLRQAALKRIVWRLESEHRVQA
;
A
#
# COMPACT_ATOMS: atom_id res chain seq x y z
N MET A 1 11.95 -56.80 -10.25
CA MET A 1 10.82 -56.42 -9.37
C MET A 1 11.28 -55.85 -8.02
N ILE A 2 12.07 -56.55 -7.19
CA ILE A 2 12.53 -56.01 -5.88
C ILE A 2 13.26 -54.66 -6.00
N ARG A 3 14.12 -54.46 -7.02
CA ARG A 3 14.81 -53.19 -7.27
C ARG A 3 13.87 -52.03 -7.67
N ALA A 4 12.80 -52.33 -8.41
CA ALA A 4 11.82 -51.35 -8.85
C ALA A 4 10.92 -50.88 -7.70
N ALA A 5 10.41 -51.82 -6.90
CA ALA A 5 9.63 -51.50 -5.70
C ALA A 5 10.43 -50.65 -4.70
N ALA A 6 11.71 -50.97 -4.47
CA ALA A 6 12.59 -50.17 -3.63
C ALA A 6 12.81 -48.75 -4.19
N ALA A 7 12.93 -48.61 -5.52
CA ALA A 7 13.09 -47.32 -6.17
C ALA A 7 11.82 -46.45 -6.08
N ILE A 8 10.62 -47.05 -6.19
CA ILE A 8 9.33 -46.39 -5.98
C ILE A 8 9.19 -45.92 -4.52
N VAL A 9 9.54 -46.75 -3.55
CA VAL A 9 9.51 -46.36 -2.12
C VAL A 9 10.44 -45.19 -1.83
N ASN A 10 11.67 -45.22 -2.36
CA ASN A 10 12.63 -44.15 -2.14
C ASN A 10 12.17 -42.82 -2.78
N ARG A 11 11.62 -42.88 -4.00
CA ARG A 11 11.05 -41.72 -4.68
C ARG A 11 9.79 -41.19 -4.01
N GLY A 12 8.89 -42.08 -3.56
CA GLY A 12 7.72 -41.71 -2.78
C GLY A 12 8.09 -40.95 -1.49
N ARG A 13 9.11 -41.41 -0.75
CA ARG A 13 9.61 -40.71 0.44
C ARG A 13 10.20 -39.33 0.14
N ARG A 14 10.82 -39.15 -1.03
CA ARG A 14 11.27 -37.83 -1.49
C ARG A 14 10.08 -36.95 -1.87
N LEU A 15 9.09 -37.50 -2.58
CA LEU A 15 7.89 -36.79 -2.99
C LEU A 15 7.09 -36.28 -1.79
N GLU A 16 6.97 -37.11 -0.74
CA GLU A 16 6.30 -36.75 0.51
C GLU A 16 6.86 -35.46 1.11
N ARG A 17 8.17 -35.22 1.02
CA ARG A 17 8.78 -33.99 1.56
C ARG A 17 8.41 -32.74 0.76
N LEU A 18 8.08 -32.90 -0.52
CA LEU A 18 7.87 -31.81 -1.47
C LEU A 18 6.41 -31.41 -1.66
N VAL A 19 5.45 -32.31 -1.36
CA VAL A 19 4.03 -32.05 -1.58
C VAL A 19 3.27 -31.65 -0.30
N ALA A 20 2.06 -31.12 -0.48
CA ALA A 20 1.16 -30.73 0.60
C ALA A 20 0.63 -31.93 1.40
N ASN A 21 0.11 -31.70 2.60
CA ASN A 21 -0.26 -32.76 3.55
C ASN A 21 -1.30 -33.76 3.01
N GLU A 22 -2.25 -33.34 2.17
CA GLU A 22 -3.24 -34.25 1.58
C GLU A 22 -2.59 -35.23 0.58
N ASP A 23 -1.74 -34.72 -0.30
CA ASP A 23 -0.95 -35.52 -1.23
C ASP A 23 0.04 -36.44 -0.50
N ARG A 24 0.62 -35.99 0.62
CA ARG A 24 1.47 -36.84 1.50
C ARG A 24 0.74 -38.07 1.98
N GLN A 25 -0.53 -37.96 2.35
CA GLN A 25 -1.31 -39.12 2.80
C GLN A 25 -1.52 -40.13 1.67
N GLN A 26 -1.77 -39.67 0.44
CA GLN A 26 -1.89 -40.55 -0.72
C GLN A 26 -0.57 -41.23 -1.05
N ILE A 27 0.54 -40.49 -1.04
CA ILE A 27 1.89 -41.05 -1.24
C ILE A 27 2.21 -42.10 -0.18
N ASN A 28 1.88 -41.84 1.09
CA ASN A 28 2.09 -42.79 2.17
C ASN A 28 1.29 -44.08 1.97
N ARG A 29 0.06 -44.01 1.45
CA ARG A 29 -0.71 -45.21 1.09
C ARG A 29 -0.02 -45.99 -0.04
N ILE A 30 0.48 -45.31 -1.06
CA ILE A 30 1.23 -45.95 -2.16
C ILE A 30 2.50 -46.64 -1.63
N ILE A 31 3.29 -45.94 -0.80
CA ILE A 31 4.51 -46.50 -0.18
C ILE A 31 4.19 -47.74 0.66
N ARG A 32 3.16 -47.69 1.52
CA ARG A 32 2.77 -48.84 2.36
C ARG A 32 2.35 -50.04 1.53
N ARG A 33 1.59 -49.82 0.44
CA ARG A 33 1.15 -50.88 -0.48
C ARG A 33 2.33 -51.55 -1.21
N MET A 34 3.37 -50.79 -1.52
CA MET A 34 4.61 -51.32 -2.11
C MET A 34 5.47 -52.10 -1.11
N LEU A 35 5.41 -51.76 0.19
CA LEU A 35 6.16 -52.44 1.25
C LEU A 35 5.52 -53.77 1.70
N SER A 36 4.20 -53.94 1.54
CA SER A 36 3.46 -55.09 2.08
C SER A 36 3.58 -56.41 1.31
N ARG A 37 4.57 -56.58 0.40
CA ARG A 37 4.77 -57.77 -0.49
C ARG A 37 3.58 -58.17 -1.38
N THR A 38 2.45 -57.48 -1.30
CA THR A 38 1.28 -57.64 -2.17
C THR A 38 1.47 -57.01 -3.57
N ALA A 39 2.63 -56.42 -3.85
CA ALA A 39 2.94 -55.64 -5.04
C ALA A 39 4.00 -56.29 -5.96
N ASP A 40 4.18 -57.61 -5.88
CA ASP A 40 5.12 -58.35 -6.75
C ASP A 40 4.63 -58.51 -8.20
N SER A 41 3.51 -57.87 -8.58
CA SER A 41 3.04 -57.84 -9.97
C SER A 41 3.53 -56.59 -10.70
N SER A 42 3.93 -56.77 -11.96
CA SER A 42 4.26 -55.65 -12.87
C SER A 42 3.14 -54.61 -12.94
N GLN A 43 1.88 -55.03 -12.82
CA GLN A 43 0.71 -54.16 -12.88
C GLN A 43 0.63 -53.23 -11.65
N ALA A 44 0.88 -53.73 -10.44
CA ALA A 44 0.86 -52.91 -9.24
C ALA A 44 1.97 -51.84 -9.24
N ILE A 45 3.13 -52.16 -9.81
CA ILE A 45 4.24 -51.21 -10.01
C ILE A 45 3.83 -50.11 -10.99
N THR A 46 3.24 -50.47 -12.13
CA THR A 46 2.76 -49.50 -13.12
C THR A 46 1.67 -48.58 -12.55
N GLU A 47 0.67 -49.13 -11.86
CA GLU A 47 -0.38 -48.34 -11.21
C GLU A 47 0.19 -47.36 -10.18
N ALA A 48 1.17 -47.80 -9.37
CA ALA A 48 1.82 -46.93 -8.38
C ALA A 48 2.61 -45.77 -9.04
N VAL A 49 3.32 -46.04 -10.13
CA VAL A 49 4.06 -45.00 -10.87
C VAL A 49 3.11 -43.99 -11.49
N VAL A 50 2.01 -44.45 -12.11
CA VAL A 50 0.99 -43.58 -12.71
C VAL A 50 0.36 -42.66 -11.67
N LEU A 51 -0.04 -43.21 -10.51
CA LEU A 51 -0.60 -42.41 -9.41
C LEU A 51 0.40 -41.39 -8.87
N MET A 52 1.68 -41.76 -8.71
CA MET A 52 2.72 -40.81 -8.29
C MET A 52 2.96 -39.72 -9.35
N GLN A 53 2.94 -40.05 -10.64
CA GLN A 53 3.07 -39.08 -11.73
C GLN A 53 1.90 -38.10 -11.74
N GLU A 54 0.67 -38.58 -11.52
CA GLU A 54 -0.51 -37.73 -11.45
C GLU A 54 -0.42 -36.76 -10.26
N LEU A 55 0.00 -37.24 -9.09
CA LEU A 55 0.24 -36.39 -7.91
C LEU A 55 1.32 -35.35 -8.16
N VAL A 56 2.43 -35.73 -8.81
CA VAL A 56 3.50 -34.78 -9.18
C VAL A 56 2.97 -33.73 -10.15
N ARG A 57 2.21 -34.10 -11.17
CA ARG A 57 1.62 -33.16 -12.14
C ARG A 57 0.67 -32.17 -11.47
N ASN A 58 -0.20 -32.65 -10.58
CA ASN A 58 -1.12 -31.80 -9.84
C ASN A 58 -0.37 -30.84 -8.90
N ALA A 59 0.65 -31.33 -8.19
CA ALA A 59 1.48 -30.50 -7.33
C ALA A 59 2.27 -29.43 -8.12
N ILE A 60 2.78 -29.78 -9.30
CA ILE A 60 3.43 -28.82 -10.22
C ILE A 60 2.43 -27.76 -10.68
N ALA A 61 1.24 -28.15 -11.13
CA ALA A 61 0.22 -27.23 -11.60
C ALA A 61 -0.21 -26.24 -10.49
N ASN A 62 -0.49 -26.76 -9.30
CA ASN A 62 -0.86 -25.94 -8.13
C ASN A 62 0.28 -25.02 -7.70
N GLY A 63 1.53 -25.52 -7.70
CA GLY A 63 2.71 -24.73 -7.40
C GLY A 63 2.91 -23.58 -8.39
N CYS A 64 2.84 -23.86 -9.69
CA CYS A 64 2.92 -22.84 -10.74
C CYS A 64 1.84 -21.77 -10.57
N ALA A 65 0.57 -22.18 -10.41
CA ALA A 65 -0.54 -21.24 -10.25
C ALA A 65 -0.39 -20.36 -8.99
N THR A 66 0.13 -20.92 -7.90
CA THR A 66 0.35 -20.16 -6.65
C THR A 66 1.50 -19.17 -6.80
N ALA A 67 2.62 -19.59 -7.39
CA ALA A 67 3.75 -18.69 -7.66
C ALA A 67 3.35 -17.56 -8.61
N GLU A 68 2.63 -17.87 -9.70
CA GLU A 68 2.12 -16.88 -10.65
C GLU A 68 1.17 -15.88 -9.99
N ARG A 69 0.33 -16.32 -9.04
CA ARG A 69 -0.53 -15.42 -8.26
C ARG A 69 0.28 -14.43 -7.44
N TYR A 70 1.33 -14.87 -6.74
CA TYR A 70 2.19 -13.98 -5.96
C TYR A 70 3.00 -13.03 -6.85
N GLU A 71 3.61 -13.54 -7.91
CA GLU A 71 4.36 -12.74 -8.89
C GLU A 71 3.47 -11.68 -9.56
N SER A 72 2.24 -12.05 -9.94
CA SER A 72 1.26 -11.13 -10.51
C SER A 72 0.82 -10.05 -9.51
N ALA A 73 0.59 -10.41 -8.25
CA ALA A 73 0.24 -9.47 -7.21
C ALA A 73 1.37 -8.47 -6.93
N VAL A 74 2.63 -8.95 -6.86
CA VAL A 74 3.82 -8.09 -6.71
C VAL A 74 4.01 -7.19 -7.92
N SER A 75 3.87 -7.71 -9.14
CA SER A 75 3.97 -6.90 -10.37
C SER A 75 2.93 -5.77 -10.40
N ARG A 76 1.70 -6.06 -9.97
CA ARG A 76 0.65 -5.05 -9.83
C ARG A 76 0.99 -4.04 -8.73
N TYR A 77 1.47 -4.48 -7.57
CA TYR A 77 1.94 -3.58 -6.51
C TYR A 77 3.03 -2.62 -7.03
N ASP A 78 4.04 -3.15 -7.72
CA ASP A 78 5.16 -2.39 -8.28
C ASP A 78 4.75 -1.43 -9.39
N THR A 79 3.60 -1.66 -10.01
CA THR A 79 2.99 -0.72 -10.97
C THR A 79 2.26 0.41 -10.25
N ILE A 80 1.54 0.09 -9.16
CA ILE A 80 0.68 1.05 -8.45
C ILE A 80 1.51 1.98 -7.55
N ALA A 81 2.48 1.45 -6.79
CA ALA A 81 3.23 2.26 -5.83
C ALA A 81 3.91 3.49 -6.48
N PRO A 82 4.65 3.36 -7.61
CA PRO A 82 5.20 4.52 -8.31
C PRO A 82 4.14 5.42 -8.94
N ALA A 83 2.94 4.92 -9.24
CA ALA A 83 1.83 5.75 -9.73
C ALA A 83 1.28 6.66 -8.63
N LEU A 84 1.19 6.18 -7.38
CA LEU A 84 0.82 6.98 -6.22
C LEU A 84 1.87 8.06 -5.91
N ASP A 85 3.16 7.73 -6.03
CA ASP A 85 4.24 8.72 -5.88
C ASP A 85 4.18 9.81 -6.96
N ARG A 86 3.96 9.42 -8.22
CA ARG A 86 3.77 10.38 -9.32
C ARG A 86 2.51 11.23 -9.15
N HIS A 87 1.46 10.71 -8.50
CA HIS A 87 0.28 11.50 -8.17
C HIS A 87 0.61 12.60 -7.16
N THR A 88 1.39 12.26 -6.13
CA THR A 88 1.86 13.22 -5.11
C THR A 88 2.59 14.41 -5.75
N ALA A 89 3.49 14.14 -6.70
CA ALA A 89 4.27 15.18 -7.39
C ALA A 89 3.42 16.14 -8.26
N LYS A 90 2.17 15.78 -8.58
CA LYS A 90 1.25 16.63 -9.36
C LYS A 90 0.37 17.51 -8.49
N LEU A 91 0.28 17.22 -7.19
CA LEU A 91 -0.51 18.00 -6.27
C LEU A 91 0.23 19.31 -5.97
N THR A 92 -0.47 20.43 -6.13
CA THR A 92 0.05 21.75 -5.82
C THR A 92 -0.92 22.49 -4.91
N PHE A 93 -0.35 23.35 -4.06
CA PHE A 93 -1.10 24.29 -3.25
C PHE A 93 -1.61 25.42 -4.14
N ALA A 94 -2.92 25.69 -4.12
CA ALA A 94 -3.56 26.69 -4.98
C ALA A 94 -3.37 28.11 -4.42
N GLN A 95 -2.11 28.53 -4.33
CA GLN A 95 -1.69 29.75 -3.65
C GLN A 95 -2.44 30.99 -4.15
N GLU A 96 -2.58 31.16 -5.47
CA GLU A 96 -3.23 32.34 -6.07
C GLU A 96 -4.73 32.44 -5.72
N ALA A 97 -5.45 31.31 -5.73
CA ALA A 97 -6.88 31.28 -5.42
C ALA A 97 -7.16 31.56 -3.94
N ILE A 98 -6.27 31.09 -3.06
CA ILE A 98 -6.36 31.32 -1.61
C ILE A 98 -5.98 32.77 -1.28
N LEU A 99 -4.93 33.29 -1.92
CA LEU A 99 -4.49 34.67 -1.73
C LEU A 99 -5.62 35.67 -2.06
N GLY A 100 -6.37 35.44 -3.14
CA GLY A 100 -7.52 36.29 -3.50
C GLY A 100 -8.60 36.37 -2.41
N GLN A 101 -8.85 35.28 -1.69
CA GLN A 101 -9.81 35.26 -0.57
C GLN A 101 -9.28 36.03 0.65
N ILE A 102 -7.99 35.89 0.97
CA ILE A 102 -7.35 36.61 2.07
C ILE A 102 -7.24 38.11 1.76
N GLU A 103 -6.99 38.49 0.51
CA GLU A 103 -7.00 39.88 0.07
C GLU A 103 -8.40 40.50 0.21
N GLN A 104 -9.45 39.76 -0.13
CA GLN A 104 -10.82 40.21 0.06
C GLN A 104 -11.14 40.41 1.55
N TYR A 105 -10.72 39.49 2.40
CA TYR A 105 -10.81 39.64 3.86
C TYR A 105 -10.05 40.89 4.34
N THR A 106 -8.85 41.11 3.84
CA THR A 106 -8.00 42.26 4.21
C THR A 106 -8.66 43.61 3.87
N ARG A 107 -9.38 43.71 2.75
CA ARG A 107 -10.17 44.91 2.42
C ARG A 107 -11.31 45.15 3.42
N THR A 108 -11.89 44.09 3.94
CA THR A 108 -12.93 44.17 4.99
C THR A 108 -12.34 44.68 6.30
N VAL A 109 -11.14 44.22 6.67
CA VAL A 109 -10.39 44.73 7.83
C VAL A 109 -10.08 46.22 7.69
N GLN A 110 -9.64 46.68 6.50
CA GLN A 110 -9.41 48.11 6.25
C GLN A 110 -10.68 48.95 6.45
N THR A 111 -11.83 48.44 6.02
CA THR A 111 -13.12 49.13 6.21
C THR A 111 -13.49 49.22 7.70
N ARG A 112 -13.30 48.14 8.46
CA ARG A 112 -13.52 48.12 9.91
C ARG A 112 -12.56 49.04 10.65
N LEU A 113 -11.29 49.07 10.23
CA LEU A 113 -10.29 49.98 10.79
C LEU A 113 -10.74 51.43 10.67
N LEU A 114 -11.17 51.86 9.48
CA LEU A 114 -11.63 53.24 9.25
C LEU A 114 -12.85 53.58 10.12
N ALA A 115 -13.76 52.62 10.34
CA ALA A 115 -14.91 52.81 11.23
C ALA A 115 -14.51 52.92 12.72
N GLN A 116 -13.43 52.26 13.13
CA GLN A 116 -12.98 52.22 14.53
C GLN A 116 -11.83 53.19 14.85
N ILE A 117 -11.31 53.90 13.86
CA ILE A 117 -10.05 54.66 13.99
C ILE A 117 -10.10 55.72 15.09
N ASP A 118 -11.24 56.41 15.23
CA ASP A 118 -11.41 57.43 16.26
C ASP A 118 -11.46 56.81 17.66
N ARG A 119 -12.15 55.67 17.82
CA ARG A 119 -12.20 54.93 19.09
C ARG A 119 -10.82 54.40 19.47
N LEU A 120 -10.04 53.91 18.51
CA LEU A 120 -8.66 53.46 18.74
C LEU A 120 -7.76 54.59 19.21
N ILE A 121 -7.87 55.77 18.58
CA ILE A 121 -7.10 56.96 18.99
C ILE A 121 -7.49 57.42 20.40
N ASP A 122 -8.79 57.43 20.71
CA ASP A 122 -9.28 57.90 22.00
C ASP A 122 -8.89 56.95 23.15
N ASN A 123 -8.76 55.64 22.88
CA ASN A 123 -8.41 54.61 23.87
C ASN A 123 -6.93 54.17 23.83
N ARG A 124 -6.06 54.86 23.08
CA ARG A 124 -4.65 54.47 22.81
C ARG A 124 -3.74 54.22 24.02
N PHE A 125 -4.12 54.68 25.22
CA PHE A 125 -3.33 54.50 26.45
C PHE A 125 -3.83 53.35 27.33
N ASP A 126 -5.01 52.81 27.01
CA ASP A 126 -5.52 51.59 27.61
C ASP A 126 -5.18 50.43 26.68
N SER A 127 -4.01 49.81 26.91
CA SER A 127 -3.50 48.75 26.04
C SER A 127 -4.47 47.57 25.91
N ALA A 128 -5.20 47.24 26.99
CA ALA A 128 -6.16 46.13 26.96
C ALA A 128 -7.37 46.47 26.08
N VAL A 129 -7.95 47.67 26.23
CA VAL A 129 -9.08 48.11 25.40
C VAL A 129 -8.65 48.28 23.94
N PHE A 130 -7.46 48.84 23.70
CA PHE A 130 -6.91 49.06 22.37
C PHE A 130 -6.68 47.73 21.62
N GLN A 131 -6.02 46.77 22.27
CA GLN A 131 -5.79 45.44 21.69
C GLN A 131 -7.11 44.71 21.42
N ARG A 132 -8.08 44.78 22.35
CA ARG A 132 -9.40 44.17 22.15
C ARG A 132 -10.12 44.74 20.93
N ILE A 133 -10.13 46.07 20.73
CA ILE A 133 -10.75 46.68 19.54
C ILE A 133 -10.03 46.20 18.27
N LEU A 134 -8.70 46.12 18.28
CA LEU A 134 -7.94 45.65 17.12
C LEU A 134 -8.23 44.19 16.76
N ILE A 135 -8.31 43.30 17.74
CA ILE A 135 -8.47 41.86 17.52
C ILE A 135 -9.94 41.49 17.27
N ASP A 136 -10.84 41.96 18.13
CA ASP A 136 -12.24 41.52 18.12
C ASP A 136 -13.09 42.29 17.12
N GLU A 137 -12.80 43.59 16.91
CA GLU A 137 -13.65 44.46 16.09
C GLU A 137 -13.03 44.80 14.73
N VAL A 138 -11.73 45.07 14.66
CA VAL A 138 -11.05 45.43 13.41
C VAL A 138 -10.64 44.20 12.62
N LEU A 139 -9.81 43.35 13.24
CA LEU A 139 -9.48 42.06 12.67
C LEU A 139 -10.75 41.22 12.62
N ALA A 140 -11.50 41.12 13.71
CA ALA A 140 -12.58 40.15 13.88
C ALA A 140 -12.04 38.72 13.71
N GLN A 141 -11.19 38.34 14.67
CA GLN A 141 -10.50 37.05 14.67
C GLN A 141 -11.39 35.84 14.37
N GLU A 142 -12.64 35.82 14.85
CA GLU A 142 -13.58 34.73 14.58
C GLU A 142 -13.92 34.59 13.09
N ASP A 143 -14.12 35.71 12.38
CA ASP A 143 -14.36 35.70 10.93
C ASP A 143 -13.13 35.17 10.18
N LEU A 144 -11.92 35.49 10.64
CA LEU A 144 -10.69 34.92 10.08
C LEU A 144 -10.63 33.42 10.30
N LEU A 145 -10.92 32.95 11.53
CA LEU A 145 -10.93 31.53 11.84
C LEU A 145 -11.92 30.77 10.96
N GLU A 146 -13.13 31.30 10.79
CA GLU A 146 -14.15 30.70 9.93
C GLU A 146 -13.68 30.63 8.48
N LEU A 147 -13.14 31.72 7.93
CA LEU A 147 -12.57 31.74 6.58
C LEU A 147 -11.47 30.69 6.39
N LEU A 148 -10.54 30.57 7.34
CA LEU A 148 -9.45 29.60 7.24
C LEU A 148 -9.93 28.16 7.37
N ARG A 149 -10.92 27.90 8.22
CA ARG A 149 -11.57 26.58 8.33
C ARG A 149 -12.24 26.20 7.01
N ASP A 150 -12.93 27.14 6.37
CA ASP A 150 -13.57 26.91 5.08
C ASP A 150 -12.55 26.59 3.98
N ILE A 151 -11.44 27.34 3.93
CA ILE A 151 -10.34 27.10 2.98
C ILE A 151 -9.75 25.70 3.21
N VAL A 152 -9.40 25.35 4.43
CA VAL A 152 -8.81 24.04 4.75
C VAL A 152 -9.79 22.90 4.49
N SER A 153 -11.08 23.07 4.81
CA SER A 153 -12.13 22.10 4.51
C SER A 153 -12.30 21.88 3.00
N ALA A 154 -12.26 22.95 2.20
CA ALA A 154 -12.34 22.87 0.75
C ALA A 154 -11.12 22.15 0.16
N GLU A 155 -9.91 22.50 0.63
CA GLU A 155 -8.66 21.87 0.18
C GLU A 155 -8.58 20.40 0.59
N SER A 156 -9.00 20.05 1.81
CA SER A 156 -9.08 18.65 2.28
C SER A 156 -10.00 17.82 1.39
N ARG A 157 -11.19 18.34 1.05
CA ARG A 157 -12.13 17.68 0.12
C ARG A 157 -11.56 17.53 -1.28
N ARG A 158 -10.83 18.53 -1.78
CA ARG A 158 -10.16 18.47 -3.09
C ARG A 158 -9.09 17.39 -3.11
N LEU A 159 -8.26 17.31 -2.07
CA LEU A 159 -7.23 16.29 -1.91
C LEU A 159 -7.84 14.89 -1.81
N ASP A 160 -8.86 14.69 -0.97
CA ASP A 160 -9.55 13.40 -0.85
C ASP A 160 -10.13 12.96 -2.20
N ALA A 161 -10.85 13.83 -2.90
CA ALA A 161 -11.41 13.52 -4.22
C ALA A 161 -10.32 13.15 -5.25
N SER A 162 -9.19 13.85 -5.24
CA SER A 162 -8.04 13.57 -6.11
C SER A 162 -7.45 12.19 -5.81
N TRP A 163 -7.20 11.88 -4.54
CA TRP A 163 -6.64 10.62 -4.11
C TRP A 163 -7.59 9.44 -4.33
N ARG A 164 -8.90 9.62 -4.10
CA ARG A 164 -9.92 8.61 -4.42
C ARG A 164 -9.96 8.30 -5.90
N LYS A 165 -9.85 9.31 -6.77
CA LYS A 165 -9.79 9.12 -8.23
C LYS A 165 -8.54 8.33 -8.64
N ALA A 166 -7.38 8.67 -8.06
CA ALA A 166 -6.15 7.93 -8.31
C ALA A 166 -6.26 6.47 -7.84
N ALA A 167 -6.74 6.23 -6.63
CA ALA A 167 -6.97 4.90 -6.06
C ALA A 167 -7.95 4.06 -6.88
N ALA A 168 -9.07 4.65 -7.30
CA ALA A 168 -10.09 3.97 -8.10
C ALA A 168 -9.54 3.50 -9.46
N SER A 169 -8.62 4.26 -10.08
CA SER A 169 -7.95 3.84 -11.31
C SER A 169 -7.10 2.57 -11.16
N HIS A 170 -6.78 2.20 -9.93
CA HIS A 170 -6.05 0.99 -9.56
C HIS A 170 -6.91 -0.04 -8.80
N ALA A 171 -8.23 0.19 -8.72
CA ALA A 171 -9.19 -0.59 -7.95
C ALA A 171 -8.80 -0.76 -6.46
N LEU A 172 -8.19 0.28 -5.88
CA LEU A 172 -7.98 0.40 -4.44
C LEU A 172 -9.19 1.09 -3.80
N THR A 173 -9.66 0.56 -2.67
CA THR A 173 -10.79 1.11 -1.91
C THR A 173 -10.37 1.41 -0.47
N TRP A 174 -10.79 2.54 0.10
CA TRP A 174 -10.65 2.86 1.52
C TRP A 174 -11.87 3.63 2.04
N THR A 175 -12.18 3.51 3.33
CA THR A 175 -13.50 3.87 3.90
C THR A 175 -13.54 5.07 4.84
N ASP A 176 -12.41 5.53 5.37
CA ASP A 176 -12.40 6.60 6.39
C ASP A 176 -12.82 8.01 5.90
N PHE A 177 -13.13 8.82 6.89
CA PHE A 177 -13.63 10.19 6.79
C PHE A 177 -12.51 11.20 6.45
N PRO A 178 -12.86 12.40 5.95
CA PRO A 178 -11.90 13.48 5.73
C PRO A 178 -11.22 13.90 7.05
N LEU A 179 -9.97 14.36 6.94
CA LEU A 179 -9.19 14.83 8.08
C LEU A 179 -9.84 16.08 8.69
N ASP A 180 -10.07 16.07 10.00
CA ASP A 180 -10.40 17.26 10.77
C ASP A 180 -9.09 17.94 11.19
N TYR A 181 -8.88 19.17 10.72
CA TYR A 181 -7.64 19.91 10.92
C TYR A 181 -7.93 21.19 11.69
N ASN A 182 -7.21 21.39 12.80
CA ASN A 182 -7.38 22.56 13.64
C ASN A 182 -6.32 23.62 13.32
N ILE A 183 -6.76 24.85 13.08
CA ILE A 183 -5.88 25.99 12.78
C ILE A 183 -5.83 26.89 14.01
N THR A 184 -4.64 27.19 14.49
CA THR A 184 -4.41 28.18 15.54
C THR A 184 -3.92 29.49 14.91
N LEU A 185 -4.43 30.62 15.40
CA LEU A 185 -4.09 31.95 14.87
C LEU A 185 -3.09 32.73 15.73
N ASP A 186 -2.68 32.19 16.87
CA ASP A 186 -1.92 32.94 17.89
C ASP A 186 -0.67 33.60 17.31
N GLU A 187 0.12 32.86 16.51
CA GLU A 187 1.33 33.40 15.87
C GLU A 187 1.01 34.44 14.78
N ALA A 188 -0.05 34.21 14.00
CA ALA A 188 -0.46 35.13 12.95
C ALA A 188 -0.98 36.46 13.53
N ILE A 189 -1.74 36.39 14.62
CA ILE A 189 -2.22 37.57 15.36
C ILE A 189 -1.05 38.29 16.03
N HIS A 190 -0.08 37.56 16.57
CA HIS A 190 1.12 38.16 17.14
C HIS A 190 1.89 38.99 16.08
N GLU A 191 2.12 38.43 14.89
CA GLU A 191 2.80 39.15 13.81
C GLU A 191 1.98 40.34 13.27
N PHE A 192 0.64 40.26 13.29
CA PHE A 192 -0.24 41.39 12.99
C PHE A 192 -0.05 42.56 13.97
N LEU A 193 0.03 42.27 15.26
CA LEU A 193 0.11 43.29 16.31
C LEU A 193 1.49 43.93 16.43
N LYS A 194 2.55 43.22 16.07
CA LYS A 194 3.95 43.65 16.22
C LYS A 194 4.27 45.05 15.68
N PRO A 195 3.93 45.43 14.42
CA PRO A 195 4.18 46.79 13.94
C PRO A 195 3.37 47.87 14.67
N ILE A 196 2.22 47.49 15.25
CA ILE A 196 1.32 48.39 15.97
C ILE A 196 1.82 48.61 17.41
N GLN A 197 2.18 47.52 18.11
CA GLN A 197 2.61 47.54 19.52
C GLN A 197 3.86 48.39 19.78
N LEU A 198 4.81 48.41 18.82
CA LEU A 198 6.07 49.17 18.92
C LEU A 198 5.86 50.68 19.16
N HIS A 199 4.68 51.21 18.85
CA HIS A 199 4.37 52.63 18.99
C HIS A 199 3.35 52.97 20.09
N TYR A 200 2.42 52.06 20.42
CA TYR A 200 1.36 52.34 21.40
C TYR A 200 1.65 51.86 22.82
N GLU A 201 2.66 51.00 23.02
CA GLU A 201 3.03 50.49 24.35
C GLU A 201 4.08 51.36 25.07
N ARG A 202 4.55 52.45 24.44
CA ARG A 202 5.49 53.42 25.05
C ARG A 202 4.81 54.79 25.21
N PRO A 203 4.30 55.13 26.41
CA PRO A 203 3.57 56.38 26.66
C PRO A 203 4.34 57.66 26.26
N SER A 204 5.68 57.64 26.37
CA SER A 204 6.56 58.76 26.03
C SER A 204 6.69 59.01 24.51
N ALA A 205 6.56 57.97 23.69
CA ALA A 205 6.61 58.07 22.22
C ALA A 205 5.32 58.65 21.64
N ILE A 206 4.18 58.42 22.29
CA ILE A 206 2.86 58.88 21.81
C ILE A 206 2.60 60.32 22.22
N ARG A 207 3.02 60.73 23.43
CA ARG A 207 2.83 62.11 23.92
C ARG A 207 3.57 63.13 23.04
N SER A 208 4.76 62.78 22.56
CA SER A 208 5.57 63.59 21.65
C SER A 208 5.00 63.62 20.22
N VAL A 209 4.44 62.50 19.74
CA VAL A 209 3.72 62.42 18.46
C VAL A 209 2.42 63.23 18.49
N PHE A 210 1.63 63.15 19.58
CA PHE A 210 0.36 63.89 19.71
C PHE A 210 0.57 65.40 19.79
N LEU A 211 1.55 65.87 20.59
CA LEU A 211 1.87 67.29 20.73
C LEU A 211 2.54 67.89 19.47
N GLY A 212 3.20 67.07 18.63
CA GLY A 212 3.92 67.53 17.45
C GLY A 212 3.21 67.32 16.10
N LEU A 213 2.30 66.34 15.97
CA LEU A 213 1.76 65.91 14.67
C LEU A 213 0.25 66.15 14.48
N GLY A 214 -0.53 66.32 15.55
CA GLY A 214 -1.99 66.52 15.45
C GLY A 214 -2.78 65.24 15.11
N ARG A 215 -4.12 65.29 15.27
CA ARG A 215 -5.02 64.12 15.18
C ARG A 215 -4.98 63.42 13.81
N GLY A 216 -4.97 64.16 12.71
CA GLY A 216 -4.94 63.58 11.36
C GLY A 216 -3.68 62.75 11.08
N LYS A 217 -2.50 63.23 11.47
CA LYS A 217 -1.25 62.48 11.27
C LYS A 217 -1.15 61.21 12.13
N LEU A 218 -1.86 61.17 13.27
CA LEU A 218 -2.01 59.97 14.07
C LEU A 218 -2.91 58.93 13.40
N GLN A 219 -4.02 59.38 12.78
CA GLN A 219 -4.86 58.52 11.94
C GLN A 219 -4.04 57.92 10.80
N ASP A 220 -3.31 58.74 10.04
CA ASP A 220 -2.47 58.26 8.92
C ASP A 220 -1.43 57.24 9.38
N LYS A 221 -0.80 57.47 10.55
CA LYS A 221 0.19 56.56 11.12
C LYS A 221 -0.43 55.22 11.52
N LEU A 222 -1.58 55.23 12.21
CA LEU A 222 -2.28 54.01 12.60
C LEU A 222 -2.74 53.20 11.38
N ILE A 223 -3.26 53.87 10.34
CA ILE A 223 -3.65 53.22 9.07
C ILE A 223 -2.44 52.52 8.44
N ARG A 224 -1.29 53.18 8.42
CA ARG A 224 -0.05 52.60 7.89
C ARG A 224 0.39 51.38 8.69
N GLU A 225 0.45 51.46 10.00
CA GLU A 225 0.91 50.36 10.87
C GLU A 225 -0.02 49.15 10.81
N VAL A 226 -1.33 49.37 10.77
CA VAL A 226 -2.30 48.28 10.56
C VAL A 226 -2.15 47.68 9.15
N SER A 227 -1.86 48.49 8.13
CA SER A 227 -1.60 47.97 6.79
C SER A 227 -0.31 47.13 6.73
N GLU A 228 0.75 47.56 7.42
CA GLU A 228 1.98 46.78 7.59
C GLU A 228 1.71 45.48 8.36
N GLY A 229 0.92 45.54 9.45
CA GLY A 229 0.46 44.37 10.21
C GLY A 229 -0.37 43.41 9.37
N MET A 230 -1.25 43.90 8.49
CA MET A 230 -2.04 43.06 7.58
C MET A 230 -1.18 42.35 6.53
N SER A 231 -0.11 42.99 6.06
CA SER A 231 0.86 42.33 5.18
C SER A 231 1.57 41.18 5.92
N ALA A 232 2.02 41.41 7.16
CA ALA A 232 2.64 40.38 8.00
C ALA A 232 1.67 39.23 8.31
N LEU A 233 0.41 39.55 8.66
CA LEU A 233 -0.66 38.59 8.88
C LEU A 233 -0.89 37.72 7.64
N THR A 234 -1.02 38.34 6.47
CA THR A 234 -1.24 37.63 5.21
C THR A 234 -0.13 36.62 4.95
N GLN A 235 1.13 37.02 5.14
CA GLN A 235 2.28 36.11 5.00
C GLN A 235 2.28 34.98 6.03
N ALA A 236 1.92 35.27 7.29
CA ALA A 236 1.82 34.26 8.34
C ALA A 236 0.70 33.24 8.04
N VAL A 237 -0.48 33.72 7.68
CA VAL A 237 -1.64 32.90 7.30
C VAL A 237 -1.33 32.03 6.08
N MET A 238 -0.69 32.59 5.04
CA MET A 238 -0.31 31.81 3.86
C MET A 238 0.64 30.66 4.20
N ARG A 239 1.63 30.91 5.07
CA ARG A 239 2.55 29.86 5.55
C ARG A 239 1.82 28.79 6.36
N LEU A 240 0.90 29.20 7.25
CA LEU A 240 0.08 28.27 8.03
C LEU A 240 -0.77 27.37 7.12
N LEU A 241 -1.44 27.95 6.13
CA LEU A 241 -2.27 27.20 5.18
C LEU A 241 -1.45 26.28 4.29
N GLU A 242 -0.28 26.72 3.82
CA GLU A 242 0.62 25.89 3.03
C GLU A 242 1.12 24.69 3.85
N HIS A 243 1.51 24.92 5.10
CA HIS A 243 1.94 23.86 6.01
C HIS A 243 0.82 22.85 6.28
N ALA A 244 -0.38 23.34 6.65
CA ALA A 244 -1.56 22.51 6.83
C ALA A 244 -1.88 21.69 5.57
N TRP A 245 -1.75 22.29 4.39
CA TRP A 245 -1.95 21.61 3.12
C TRP A 245 -0.90 20.50 2.89
N GLN A 246 0.37 20.74 3.21
CA GLN A 246 1.42 19.72 3.10
C GLN A 246 1.16 18.54 4.03
N GLU A 247 0.74 18.79 5.27
CA GLU A 247 0.37 17.74 6.23
C GLU A 247 -0.84 16.93 5.75
N MET A 248 -1.89 17.60 5.25
CA MET A 248 -3.04 16.94 4.65
C MET A 248 -2.64 16.08 3.44
N ALA A 249 -1.81 16.61 2.54
CA ALA A 249 -1.34 15.88 1.37
C ALA A 249 -0.52 14.63 1.76
N ALA A 250 0.35 14.75 2.76
CA ALA A 250 1.11 13.63 3.31
C ALA A 250 0.19 12.57 3.94
N HIS A 251 -0.81 12.99 4.71
CA HIS A 251 -1.80 12.09 5.31
C HIS A 251 -2.55 11.27 4.26
N TYR A 252 -3.07 11.92 3.22
CA TYR A 252 -3.77 11.20 2.15
C TYR A 252 -2.85 10.27 1.34
N LYS A 253 -1.58 10.66 1.14
CA LYS A 253 -0.56 9.77 0.55
C LYS A 253 -0.38 8.51 1.39
N GLU A 254 -0.11 8.67 2.69
CA GLU A 254 0.11 7.56 3.60
C GLU A 254 -1.09 6.61 3.63
N ARG A 255 -2.30 7.17 3.58
CA ARG A 255 -3.53 6.40 3.52
C ARG A 255 -3.66 5.57 2.24
N ALA A 256 -3.32 6.16 1.08
CA ALA A 256 -3.31 5.43 -0.19
C ALA A 256 -2.28 4.29 -0.18
N VAL A 257 -1.10 4.53 0.39
CA VAL A 257 -0.05 3.52 0.55
C VAL A 257 -0.52 2.40 1.49
N ARG A 258 -1.15 2.73 2.62
CA ARG A 258 -1.75 1.73 3.53
C ARG A 258 -2.81 0.89 2.84
N ALA A 259 -3.69 1.48 2.04
CA ALA A 259 -4.69 0.75 1.29
C ALA A 259 -4.08 -0.21 0.26
N LEU A 260 -2.98 0.18 -0.39
CA LEU A 260 -2.23 -0.69 -1.29
C LEU A 260 -1.60 -1.89 -0.54
N HIS A 261 -1.00 -1.66 0.63
CA HIS A 261 -0.47 -2.74 1.47
C HIS A 261 -1.58 -3.69 1.92
N GLU A 262 -2.72 -3.16 2.38
CA GLU A 262 -3.86 -3.98 2.82
C GLU A 262 -4.46 -4.79 1.67
N TRP A 263 -4.57 -4.19 0.48
CA TRP A 263 -4.99 -4.90 -0.72
C TRP A 263 -4.06 -6.10 -1.02
N LEU A 264 -2.74 -5.91 -0.94
CA LEU A 264 -1.80 -7.00 -1.18
C LEU A 264 -1.96 -8.10 -0.14
N ARG A 265 -2.00 -7.71 1.13
CA ARG A 265 -2.12 -8.63 2.26
C ARG A 265 -3.42 -9.42 2.23
N THR A 266 -4.55 -8.80 1.89
CA THR A 266 -5.85 -9.49 1.74
C THR A 266 -5.87 -10.40 0.52
N THR A 267 -5.14 -10.04 -0.54
CA THR A 267 -5.07 -10.83 -1.78
C THR A 267 -4.16 -12.06 -1.66
N THR A 268 -3.04 -11.97 -0.96
CA THR A 268 -2.02 -13.02 -0.92
C THR A 268 -1.81 -13.63 0.46
N GLY A 269 -2.20 -12.94 1.54
CA GLY A 269 -1.85 -13.27 2.92
C GLY A 269 -0.50 -12.73 3.37
N PHE A 270 0.26 -12.11 2.47
CA PHE A 270 1.66 -11.74 2.65
C PHE A 270 1.93 -10.29 2.26
N ASP A 271 3.01 -9.71 2.80
CA ASP A 271 3.56 -8.47 2.26
C ASP A 271 4.32 -8.72 0.95
N ARG A 272 4.83 -7.65 0.33
CA ARG A 272 5.52 -7.70 -0.96
C ARG A 272 6.76 -8.58 -0.92
N GLU A 273 7.61 -8.44 0.09
CA GLU A 273 8.88 -9.18 0.19
C GLU A 273 8.61 -10.66 0.42
N SER A 274 7.69 -10.96 1.33
CA SER A 274 7.22 -12.32 1.61
C SER A 274 6.61 -12.98 0.36
N CYS A 275 5.85 -12.25 -0.48
CA CYS A 275 5.35 -12.78 -1.74
C CYS A 275 6.48 -13.18 -2.71
N ILE A 276 7.54 -12.38 -2.79
CA ILE A 276 8.70 -12.66 -3.64
C ILE A 276 9.44 -13.91 -3.15
N GLU A 277 9.69 -13.99 -1.84
CA GLU A 277 10.36 -15.13 -1.21
C GLU A 277 9.55 -16.41 -1.38
N GLU A 278 8.26 -16.39 -1.07
CA GLU A 278 7.38 -17.55 -1.21
C GLU A 278 7.25 -17.99 -2.66
N ALA A 279 7.13 -17.07 -3.62
CA ALA A 279 7.13 -17.42 -5.04
C ALA A 279 8.43 -18.13 -5.44
N ALA A 280 9.60 -17.63 -5.02
CA ALA A 280 10.88 -18.25 -5.31
C ALA A 280 11.00 -19.66 -4.70
N VAL A 281 10.57 -19.83 -3.44
CA VAL A 281 10.54 -21.14 -2.76
C VAL A 281 9.63 -22.12 -3.50
N ILE A 282 8.45 -21.67 -3.94
CA ILE A 282 7.51 -22.51 -4.70
C ILE A 282 8.09 -22.90 -6.06
N ARG A 283 8.72 -21.95 -6.78
CA ARG A 283 9.39 -22.23 -8.07
C ARG A 283 10.48 -23.28 -7.92
N HIS A 284 11.30 -23.19 -6.87
CA HIS A 284 12.33 -24.21 -6.58
C HIS A 284 11.71 -25.58 -6.28
N LYS A 285 10.61 -25.64 -5.51
CA LYS A 285 9.87 -26.89 -5.28
C LYS A 285 9.30 -27.48 -6.58
N VAL A 286 8.77 -26.63 -7.47
CA VAL A 286 8.27 -27.05 -8.78
C VAL A 286 9.38 -27.65 -9.65
N GLU A 287 10.58 -27.06 -9.66
CA GLU A 287 11.73 -27.62 -10.36
C GLU A 287 12.14 -29.00 -9.82
N ALA A 288 12.17 -29.14 -8.49
CA ALA A 288 12.43 -30.43 -7.85
C ALA A 288 11.38 -31.49 -8.20
N LEU A 289 10.09 -31.10 -8.27
CA LEU A 289 9.00 -31.97 -8.69
C LEU A 289 9.09 -32.37 -10.17
N LYS A 290 9.48 -31.44 -11.06
CA LYS A 290 9.72 -31.73 -12.48
C LYS A 290 10.83 -32.78 -12.66
N ALA A 291 11.97 -32.59 -11.99
CA ALA A 291 13.05 -33.57 -11.99
C ALA A 291 12.60 -34.93 -11.44
N MET A 292 11.69 -34.95 -10.46
CA MET A 292 11.12 -36.19 -9.93
C MET A 292 10.17 -36.87 -10.91
N SER A 293 9.37 -36.11 -11.66
CA SER A 293 8.53 -36.63 -12.75
C SER A 293 9.37 -37.37 -13.78
N GLU A 294 10.46 -36.76 -14.25
CA GLU A 294 11.38 -37.36 -15.21
C GLU A 294 12.00 -38.67 -14.67
N GLN A 295 12.35 -38.69 -13.38
CA GLN A 295 12.86 -39.89 -12.74
C GLN A 295 11.81 -41.00 -12.62
N LEU A 296 10.51 -40.67 -12.47
CA LEU A 296 9.41 -41.64 -12.45
C LEU A 296 9.15 -42.19 -13.87
N ASP A 297 9.23 -41.33 -14.89
CA ASP A 297 9.09 -41.73 -16.30
C ASP A 297 10.14 -42.80 -16.68
N GLN A 298 11.38 -42.64 -16.20
CA GLN A 298 12.46 -43.62 -16.42
C GLN A 298 12.18 -45.00 -15.80
N ILE A 299 11.44 -45.08 -14.69
CA ILE A 299 11.02 -46.37 -14.10
C ILE A 299 10.00 -47.04 -15.00
N SER A 300 9.00 -46.28 -15.46
CA SER A 300 7.92 -46.82 -16.30
C SER A 300 8.49 -47.47 -17.56
N LEU A 301 9.52 -46.87 -18.15
CA LEU A 301 10.20 -47.36 -19.35
C LEU A 301 11.02 -48.62 -19.09
N THR A 302 11.78 -48.66 -17.99
CA THR A 302 12.62 -49.83 -17.64
C THR A 302 11.80 -51.02 -17.17
N ASP A 303 10.75 -50.80 -16.37
CA ASP A 303 9.86 -51.89 -15.94
C ASP A 303 8.95 -52.39 -17.08
N TRP A 304 8.51 -51.52 -18.00
CA TRP A 304 7.82 -51.96 -19.22
C TRP A 304 8.72 -52.84 -20.09
N LEU A 305 9.98 -52.46 -20.27
CA LEU A 305 10.97 -53.27 -21.01
C LEU A 305 11.21 -54.62 -20.34
N VAL A 306 11.36 -54.65 -19.00
CA VAL A 306 11.54 -55.90 -18.23
C VAL A 306 10.28 -56.78 -18.28
N SER A 307 9.09 -56.18 -18.19
CA SER A 307 7.81 -56.89 -18.31
C SER A 307 7.61 -57.50 -19.70
N LYS A 308 7.97 -56.76 -20.76
CA LYS A 308 7.99 -57.29 -22.14
C LYS A 308 9.00 -58.42 -22.30
N GLN A 309 10.19 -58.30 -21.73
CA GLN A 309 11.21 -59.34 -21.77
C GLN A 309 10.75 -60.62 -21.07
N GLU A 310 10.11 -60.52 -19.90
CA GLU A 310 9.58 -61.66 -19.16
C GLU A 310 8.40 -62.32 -19.89
N SER A 311 7.50 -61.53 -20.48
CA SER A 311 6.41 -62.03 -21.33
C SER A 311 6.94 -62.82 -22.53
N LEU A 312 7.97 -62.30 -23.21
CA LEU A 312 8.64 -63.02 -24.31
C LEU A 312 9.30 -64.31 -23.82
N ARG A 313 9.92 -64.29 -22.63
CA ARG A 313 10.56 -65.46 -22.03
C ARG A 313 9.55 -66.55 -21.67
N GLN A 314 8.40 -66.19 -21.10
CA GLN A 314 7.31 -67.12 -20.82
C GLN A 314 6.67 -67.70 -22.09
N ALA A 315 6.50 -66.88 -23.13
CA ALA A 315 6.01 -67.35 -24.42
C ALA A 315 6.99 -68.35 -25.06
N ALA A 316 8.30 -68.09 -24.97
CA ALA A 316 9.34 -69.00 -25.44
C ALA A 316 9.37 -70.32 -24.64
N LEU A 317 9.29 -70.25 -23.30
CA LEU A 317 9.21 -71.43 -22.44
C LEU A 317 7.97 -72.28 -22.75
N LYS A 318 6.78 -71.67 -22.91
CA LYS A 318 5.57 -72.39 -23.31
C LYS A 318 5.74 -73.11 -24.65
N ARG A 319 6.39 -72.48 -25.64
CA ARG A 319 6.70 -73.11 -26.93
C ARG A 319 7.65 -74.30 -26.80
N ILE A 320 8.68 -74.19 -25.95
CA ILE A 320 9.63 -75.27 -25.70
C ILE A 320 8.94 -76.45 -25.01
N VAL A 321 8.16 -76.18 -23.95
CA VAL A 321 7.40 -77.22 -23.24
C VAL A 321 6.41 -77.90 -24.18
N TRP A 322 5.65 -77.12 -24.96
CA TRP A 322 4.72 -77.68 -25.95
C TRP A 322 5.42 -78.57 -26.99
N ARG A 323 6.61 -78.17 -27.48
CA ARG A 323 7.42 -79.01 -28.39
C ARG A 323 7.86 -80.30 -27.72
N LEU A 324 8.40 -80.23 -26.51
CA LEU A 324 8.85 -81.40 -25.76
C LEU A 324 7.69 -82.37 -25.48
N GLU A 325 6.52 -81.86 -25.10
CA GLU A 325 5.32 -82.67 -24.91
C GLU A 325 4.83 -83.31 -26.23
N SER A 326 4.93 -82.60 -27.35
CA SER A 326 4.55 -83.13 -28.66
C SER A 326 5.52 -84.22 -29.14
N GLU A 327 6.82 -84.08 -28.91
CA GLU A 327 7.83 -85.07 -29.27
C GLU A 327 7.71 -86.33 -28.39
N HIS A 328 7.41 -86.17 -27.11
CA HIS A 328 7.19 -87.30 -26.20
C HIS A 328 5.95 -88.13 -26.55
N ARG A 329 4.90 -87.48 -27.10
CA ARG A 329 3.70 -88.17 -27.62
C ARG A 329 3.89 -88.86 -28.96
N VAL A 330 4.98 -88.57 -29.68
CA VAL A 330 5.31 -89.23 -30.96
C VAL A 330 6.24 -90.44 -30.72
N GLN A 331 6.86 -90.53 -29.55
CA GLN A 331 7.74 -91.64 -29.15
C GLN A 331 7.10 -92.67 -28.22
N ALA A 332 5.92 -92.36 -27.67
CA ALA A 332 5.04 -93.30 -26.96
C ALA A 332 3.96 -93.81 -27.91
#